data_AF-A0A7J7JLG2-F1
#
_entry.id   AF-A0A7J7JLG2-F1
#
_cell.length_a   1.000
_cell.length_b   1.000
_cell.length_c   1.000
_cell.angle_alpha   90.00
_cell.angle_beta   90.00
_cell.angle_gamma   90.00
#
_symmetry.space_group_name_H-M   'P 1'
#
loop_
_entity.id
_entity.type
_entity.pdbx_description
1 polymer ?
#
loop_
_entity_poly.entity_id
_entity_poly.type
_entity_poly.pdbx_seq_one_letter_code
_entity_poly.pdbx_strand_id
1 'polypeptide(L)'
;MLTVSEHILFYGQLKGLSYKQAEEEMMNMLLATGMMPKKNARAKSLSGGMKRKLSVMCAFVGGSKCVILDEPTAGVDPYSRRQVGVW
;
A
#
# COMPACT_ATOMS: atom_id res chain seq x y z
N MET A 1 -13.47 -8.90 6.22
CA MET A 1 -12.64 -7.88 5.53
C MET A 1 -11.39 -7.61 6.33
N LEU A 2 -10.24 -7.68 5.69
CA LEU A 2 -8.94 -7.57 6.35
C LEU A 2 -8.64 -6.12 6.79
N THR A 3 -7.75 -5.96 7.75
CA THR A 3 -7.11 -4.68 8.06
C THR A 3 -6.07 -4.31 7.01
N VAL A 4 -5.57 -3.07 7.06
CA VAL A 4 -4.47 -2.61 6.22
C VAL A 4 -3.23 -3.50 6.40
N SER A 5 -2.84 -3.79 7.65
CA SER A 5 -1.69 -4.66 7.92
C SER A 5 -1.89 -6.08 7.41
N GLU A 6 -3.08 -6.66 7.66
CA GLU A 6 -3.41 -8.01 7.21
C GLU A 6 -3.36 -8.11 5.68
N HIS A 7 -3.80 -7.08 4.96
CA HIS A 7 -3.70 -7.05 3.50
C HIS A 7 -2.26 -7.09 3.01
N ILE A 8 -1.39 -6.23 3.55
CA ILE A 8 0.00 -6.13 3.10
C ILE A 8 0.77 -7.41 3.45
N LEU A 9 0.59 -7.93 4.67
CA LEU A 9 1.18 -9.20 5.10
C LEU A 9 0.73 -10.36 4.21
N PHE A 10 -0.57 -10.45 3.91
CA PHE A 10 -1.12 -11.49 3.04
C PHE A 10 -0.48 -11.48 1.65
N TYR A 11 -0.40 -10.31 1.00
CA TYR A 11 0.23 -10.21 -0.32
C TYR A 11 1.75 -10.43 -0.29
N GLY A 12 2.42 -9.99 0.78
CA GLY A 12 3.85 -10.25 0.98
C GLY A 12 4.15 -11.75 1.10
N GLN A 13 3.40 -12.46 1.93
CA GLN A 13 3.55 -13.91 2.07
C GLN A 13 3.15 -14.66 0.80
N LEU A 14 2.11 -14.20 0.09
CA LEU A 14 1.71 -14.78 -1.21
C LEU A 14 2.82 -14.65 -2.25
N LYS A 15 3.62 -13.58 -2.19
CA LYS A 15 4.79 -13.35 -3.06
C LYS A 15 6.07 -14.02 -2.54
N GLY A 16 5.98 -14.85 -1.50
CA GLY A 16 7.10 -15.68 -1.01
C GLY A 16 7.96 -15.04 0.08
N LEU A 17 7.56 -13.88 0.63
CA LEU A 17 8.25 -13.32 1.79
C LEU A 17 7.99 -14.15 3.05
N SER A 18 9.00 -14.29 3.90
CA SER A 18 8.78 -14.71 5.28
C SER A 18 7.93 -13.68 6.03
N TYR A 19 7.25 -14.10 7.09
CA TYR A 19 6.44 -13.20 7.91
C TYR A 19 7.24 -11.97 8.38
N LYS A 20 8.48 -12.18 8.83
CA LYS A 20 9.37 -11.11 9.30
C LYS A 20 9.69 -10.11 8.19
N GLN A 21 10.03 -10.59 6.99
CA GLN A 21 10.28 -9.72 5.83
C GLN A 21 9.03 -8.94 5.42
N ALA A 22 7.87 -9.60 5.37
CA ALA A 22 6.61 -8.94 5.06
C ALA A 22 6.24 -7.89 6.11
N GLU A 23 6.53 -8.13 7.39
CA GLU A 23 6.29 -7.17 8.47
C GLU A 23 7.21 -5.95 8.37
N GLU A 24 8.50 -6.15 8.08
CA GLU A 24 9.46 -5.06 7.84
C GLU A 24 9.03 -4.21 6.63
N GLU A 25 8.68 -4.85 5.50
CA GLU A 25 8.26 -4.14 4.29
C GLU A 25 6.93 -3.41 4.51
N MET A 26 5.98 -4.02 5.22
CA MET A 26 4.73 -3.38 5.62
C MET A 26 4.99 -2.11 6.43
N MET A 27 5.87 -2.16 7.43
CA MET A 27 6.19 -0.98 8.25
C MET A 27 6.79 0.15 7.39
N ASN A 28 7.72 -0.19 6.50
CA ASN A 28 8.34 0.77 5.59
C ASN A 28 7.30 1.42 4.66
N MET A 29 6.41 0.63 4.06
CA MET A 29 5.36 1.13 3.18
C MET A 29 4.32 2.01 3.91
N LEU A 30 3.94 1.63 5.14
CA LEU A 30 3.02 2.43 5.94
C LEU A 30 3.61 3.78 6.33
N LEU A 31 4.91 3.83 6.61
CA LEU A 31 5.64 5.07 6.86
C LEU A 31 5.71 5.93 5.59
N ALA A 32 6.14 5.36 4.47
CA ALA A 32 6.29 6.08 3.19
C ALA A 32 4.97 6.68 2.66
N THR A 33 3.85 5.99 2.89
CA THR A 33 2.53 6.44 2.43
C THR A 33 1.76 7.30 3.45
N GLY A 34 2.30 7.47 4.65
CA GLY A 34 1.65 8.15 5.77
C GLY A 34 0.43 7.41 6.32
N MET A 35 0.35 6.09 6.16
CA MET A 35 -0.77 5.26 6.60
C MET A 35 -0.58 4.57 7.96
N MET A 36 0.51 4.83 8.68
CA MET A 36 0.75 4.26 10.02
C MET A 36 -0.45 4.39 10.98
N PRO A 37 -1.15 5.54 11.09
CA PRO A 37 -2.32 5.67 11.95
C PRO A 37 -3.51 4.78 11.57
N LYS A 38 -3.50 4.23 10.35
CA LYS A 38 -4.55 3.35 9.80
C LYS A 38 -4.12 1.89 9.69
N LYS A 39 -2.96 1.50 10.23
CA LYS A 39 -2.46 0.11 10.23
C LYS A 39 -3.52 -0.94 10.61
N ASN A 40 -4.26 -0.67 11.68
CA ASN A 40 -5.28 -1.57 12.23
C ASN A 40 -6.70 -1.27 11.73
N ALA A 41 -6.87 -0.27 10.85
CA ALA A 41 -8.17 0.04 10.29
C ALA A 41 -8.57 -1.03 9.26
N ARG A 42 -9.86 -1.36 9.24
CA ARG A 42 -10.43 -2.25 8.22
C ARG A 42 -10.41 -1.57 6.85
N ALA A 43 -10.09 -2.29 5.78
CA ALA A 43 -10.04 -1.70 4.44
C ALA A 43 -11.36 -1.02 4.00
N LYS A 44 -12.51 -1.45 4.52
CA LYS A 44 -13.81 -0.80 4.25
C LYS A 44 -13.93 0.63 4.78
N SER A 45 -13.28 0.95 5.90
CA SER A 45 -13.41 2.25 6.56
C SER A 45 -12.42 3.30 6.03
N LEU A 46 -11.62 2.94 5.03
CA LEU A 46 -10.71 3.85 4.36
C LEU A 46 -11.46 4.76 3.37
N SER A 47 -10.99 6.01 3.24
CA SER A 47 -11.43 6.89 2.15
C SER A 47 -11.00 6.34 0.79
N GLY A 48 -11.58 6.84 -0.30
CA GLY A 48 -11.19 6.41 -1.66
C GLY A 48 -9.69 6.53 -1.93
N GLY A 49 -9.09 7.67 -1.55
CA GLY A 49 -7.63 7.88 -1.68
C GLY A 49 -6.80 6.92 -0.82
N MET A 50 -7.24 6.62 0.40
CA MET A 50 -6.56 5.64 1.27
C MET A 50 -6.67 4.21 0.72
N LYS A 51 -7.80 3.83 0.12
CA LYS A 51 -7.94 2.54 -0.57
C LYS A 51 -6.99 2.43 -1.76
N ARG A 52 -6.80 3.52 -2.52
CA ARG A 52 -5.80 3.58 -3.60
C ARG A 52 -4.37 3.43 -3.06
N LYS A 53 -4.00 4.13 -1.99
CA LYS A 53 -2.70 3.95 -1.32
C LYS A 53 -2.49 2.49 -0.88
N LEU A 54 -3.50 1.86 -0.27
CA LEU A 54 -3.45 0.45 0.10
C LEU A 54 -3.22 -0.46 -1.13
N SER A 55 -3.94 -0.22 -2.22
CA SER A 55 -3.77 -1.00 -3.45
C SER A 55 -2.36 -0.86 -4.02
N VAL A 56 -1.77 0.35 -3.97
CA VAL A 56 -0.40 0.59 -4.40
C VAL A 56 0.59 -0.18 -3.52
N MET A 57 0.44 -0.13 -2.19
CA MET A 57 1.29 -0.92 -1.29
C MET A 57 1.21 -2.43 -1.55
N CYS A 58 0.00 -2.97 -1.77
CA CYS A 58 -0.18 -4.38 -2.12
C CYS A 58 0.45 -4.73 -3.49
N ALA A 59 0.52 -3.79 -4.42
CA ALA A 59 1.18 -4.00 -5.71
C ALA A 59 2.71 -4.06 -5.54
N PHE A 60 3.29 -3.20 -4.69
CA PHE A 60 4.74 -3.09 -4.50
C PHE A 60 5.34 -4.12 -3.54
N VAL A 61 4.59 -4.57 -2.52
CA VAL A 61 5.07 -5.55 -1.52
C VAL A 61 5.71 -6.77 -2.21
N GLY A 62 6.78 -7.32 -1.64
CA GLY A 62 7.51 -8.44 -2.24
C GLY A 62 8.49 -8.01 -3.33
N GLY A 63 8.96 -6.75 -3.30
CA GLY A 63 10.04 -6.27 -4.18
C GLY A 63 9.67 -6.22 -5.66
N SER A 64 8.43 -5.85 -5.99
CA SER A 64 7.99 -5.77 -7.40
C SER A 64 8.73 -4.64 -8.13
N LYS A 65 9.53 -5.00 -9.15
CA LYS A 65 10.35 -4.04 -9.92
C LYS A 65 9.54 -3.11 -10.82
N CYS A 66 8.35 -3.53 -11.21
CA CYS A 66 7.43 -2.76 -12.04
C CYS A 66 6.00 -3.16 -11.66
N VAL A 67 5.10 -2.17 -11.61
CA VAL A 67 3.67 -2.37 -11.37
C VAL A 67 2.89 -1.61 -12.43
N ILE A 68 1.90 -2.28 -13.02
CA ILE A 68 0.95 -1.63 -13.94
C ILE A 68 -0.24 -1.21 -13.10
N LEU A 69 -0.52 0.09 -13.08
CA LEU A 69 -1.67 0.67 -12.38
C LEU A 69 -2.65 1.15 -13.43
N ASP A 70 -3.85 0.58 -13.42
CA ASP A 70 -4.96 1.09 -14.23
C ASP A 70 -5.63 2.25 -13.47
N GLU A 71 -5.76 3.40 -14.13
CA GLU A 71 -6.27 4.66 -13.58
C GLU A 71 -5.68 5.13 -12.21
N PRO A 72 -4.36 5.38 -12.10
CA PRO A 72 -3.73 5.77 -10.82
C PRO A 72 -4.09 7.20 -10.36
N THR A 73 -4.53 8.06 -11.27
CA THR A 73 -4.76 9.50 -11.03
C THR A 73 -6.22 9.88 -10.79
N ALA A 74 -7.16 8.96 -10.99
CA ALA A 74 -8.58 9.22 -10.73
C ALA A 74 -8.81 9.44 -9.21
N GLY A 75 -9.04 10.69 -8.80
CA GLY A 75 -9.29 11.06 -7.40
C GLY A 75 -8.05 11.33 -6.56
N VAL A 76 -6.88 11.55 -7.18
CA VAL A 76 -5.70 12.09 -6.48
C VAL A 76 -5.87 13.60 -6.34
N ASP A 77 -5.94 14.06 -5.09
CA ASP A 77 -5.88 15.47 -4.69
C ASP A 77 -4.77 16.20 -5.49
N PRO A 78 -5.01 17.42 -6.02
CA PRO A 78 -4.04 18.14 -6.86
C PRO A 78 -2.64 18.23 -6.25
N TYR A 79 -2.53 18.19 -4.92
CA TYR A 79 -1.26 18.31 -4.20
C TYR A 79 -0.38 17.05 -4.31
N SER A 80 -0.97 15.84 -4.42
CA SER A 80 -0.23 14.58 -4.46
C SER A 80 0.32 14.21 -5.85
N ARG A 81 -0.05 14.93 -6.92
CA ARG A 81 0.47 14.69 -8.28
C ARG A 81 1.98 14.91 -8.40
N ARG A 82 2.57 15.76 -7.55
CA ARG A 82 4.00 16.10 -7.61
C ARG A 82 4.94 15.04 -7.04
N GLN A 83 4.45 14.04 -6.31
CA GLN A 83 5.28 12.98 -5.73
C GLN A 83 5.30 11.67 -6.55
N VAL A 84 4.49 11.57 -7.60
CA VAL A 84 4.37 10.35 -8.43
C VAL A 84 5.41 10.33 -9.57
N GLY A 85 6.09 11.43 -9.85
CA GLY A 85 7.03 11.56 -10.99
C GLY A 85 8.48 11.16 -10.72
N VAL A 86 8.82 10.61 -9.56
CA VAL A 86 10.21 10.23 -9.23
C VAL A 86 10.22 8.96 -8.37
N TRP A 87 9.93 7.82 -9.00
CA TRP A 87 10.25 6.48 -8.49
C TRP A 87 10.56 5.58 -9.68
#